data_AF-A0A2E2I8E7-F1
#
_entry.id   AF-A0A2E2I8E7-F1
#
_cell.length_a   1.000
_cell.length_b   1.000
_cell.length_c   1.000
_cell.angle_alpha   90.00
_cell.angle_beta   90.00
_cell.angle_gamma   90.00
#
_symmetry.space_group_name_H-M   'P 1'
#
loop_
_entity.id
_entity.type
_entity.pdbx_description
1 polymer ?
#
loop_
_entity_poly.entity_id
_entity_poly.type
_entity_poly.pdbx_seq_one_letter_code
_entity_poly.pdbx_strand_id
1 'polypeptide(L)'
;MSGQQMDPKNVPKIGVVYGAVIDSASGTPIAYASIAIINARSSTIMTGGITNEDGEFNIKEIPLGRHKIVVEYIGYKKQELGPFTFLPFGDNQTEYNLETISLSQTTLQMAGVDVEGERPLFVQTAEKRIFNVEKNSLSTGGNAIDALRQVPGIEVDPDDNVSLRGSSKVNLMIDGKPSSIAGGDVKSLLQSIPSANIADIEVMTNPGAKYDPEGMAGIINIVLKENKFAGLNGNVNTGGDSQGGTNLSGQVNYRTTSFNSFINLGMNERKRISSGNSLRTMDFATFSNSLDQVSESNSGGPNLFVKTGFEYFIDPSQSLAISTTISNGNRTSDGTTSTIDSGPGDRKFIRTTSG
;
A
#
# COMPACT_ATOMS: atom_id res chain seq x y z
N MET A 1 -47.63 1.48 -11.05
CA MET A 1 -47.07 0.88 -9.82
C MET A 1 -45.57 0.78 -10.01
N SER A 2 -44.82 1.73 -9.43
CA SER A 2 -43.36 1.78 -9.56
C SER A 2 -42.76 0.76 -8.60
N GLY A 3 -42.09 -0.27 -9.13
CA GLY A 3 -41.37 -1.24 -8.32
C GLY A 3 -40.19 -0.55 -7.64
N GLN A 4 -40.29 -0.35 -6.33
CA GLN A 4 -39.15 0.02 -5.51
C GLN A 4 -38.05 -1.03 -5.70
N GLN A 5 -36.98 -0.63 -6.36
CA GLN A 5 -35.77 -1.42 -6.49
C GLN A 5 -35.17 -1.54 -5.09
N MET A 6 -35.18 -2.75 -4.52
CA MET A 6 -34.62 -3.02 -3.20
C MET A 6 -33.15 -2.57 -3.16
N ASP A 7 -32.80 -1.77 -2.16
CA ASP A 7 -31.43 -1.37 -1.86
C ASP A 7 -30.58 -2.63 -1.58
N PRO A 8 -29.52 -2.90 -2.36
CA PRO A 8 -28.69 -4.10 -2.20
C PRO A 8 -27.98 -4.17 -0.83
N LYS A 9 -27.91 -3.09 -0.05
CA LYS A 9 -27.32 -3.09 1.30
C LYS A 9 -28.27 -3.56 2.41
N ASN A 10 -29.58 -3.66 2.15
CA ASN A 10 -30.61 -3.96 3.15
C ASN A 10 -31.51 -5.17 2.80
N VAL A 11 -31.02 -6.09 1.97
CA VAL A 11 -31.79 -7.28 1.57
C VAL A 11 -31.76 -8.33 2.69
N PRO A 12 -32.90 -8.92 3.11
CA PRO A 12 -32.93 -9.99 4.10
C PRO A 12 -32.01 -11.15 3.73
N LYS A 13 -31.24 -11.65 4.69
CA LYS A 13 -30.30 -12.76 4.53
C LYS A 13 -30.89 -14.03 5.14
N ILE A 14 -31.87 -14.61 4.46
CA ILE A 14 -32.62 -15.78 4.98
C ILE A 14 -32.48 -17.03 4.11
N GLY A 15 -31.68 -16.98 3.04
CA GLY A 15 -31.48 -18.11 2.15
C GLY A 15 -30.53 -19.17 2.73
N VAL A 16 -30.78 -20.44 2.42
CA VAL A 16 -30.00 -21.60 2.85
C VAL A 16 -29.71 -22.53 1.66
N VAL A 17 -28.49 -23.06 1.59
CA VAL A 17 -28.10 -24.08 0.62
C VAL A 17 -27.29 -25.15 1.34
N TYR A 18 -27.61 -26.42 1.10
CA TYR A 18 -26.86 -27.54 1.62
C TYR A 18 -26.73 -28.68 0.60
N GLY A 19 -25.76 -29.56 0.82
CA GLY A 19 -25.47 -30.71 -0.04
C GLY A 19 -24.13 -31.35 0.33
N ALA A 20 -23.65 -32.26 -0.51
CA ALA A 20 -22.34 -32.91 -0.37
C ALA A 20 -21.52 -32.81 -1.68
N VAL A 21 -20.19 -32.78 -1.55
CA VAL A 21 -19.26 -32.71 -2.68
C VAL A 21 -18.44 -34.00 -2.73
N ILE A 22 -18.39 -34.64 -3.90
CA ILE A 22 -17.66 -35.90 -4.12
C ILE A 22 -16.75 -35.82 -5.34
N ASP A 23 -15.74 -36.69 -5.38
CA ASP A 23 -14.96 -36.94 -6.59
C ASP A 23 -15.77 -37.76 -7.59
N SER A 24 -15.86 -37.31 -8.84
CA SER A 24 -16.71 -37.93 -9.87
C SER A 24 -16.24 -39.31 -10.33
N ALA A 25 -14.97 -39.65 -10.12
CA ALA A 25 -14.38 -40.91 -10.58
C ALA A 25 -14.42 -42.00 -9.50
N SER A 26 -14.15 -41.62 -8.25
CA SER A 26 -14.03 -42.53 -7.11
C SER A 26 -15.25 -42.52 -6.19
N GLY A 27 -16.11 -41.49 -6.28
CA GLY A 27 -17.25 -41.31 -5.38
C GLY A 27 -16.86 -40.92 -3.96
N THR A 28 -15.57 -40.64 -3.69
CA THR A 28 -15.12 -40.28 -2.34
C THR A 28 -15.52 -38.85 -2.00
N PRO A 29 -15.92 -38.57 -0.75
CA PRO A 29 -16.18 -37.21 -0.30
C PRO A 29 -14.96 -36.29 -0.45
N ILE A 30 -15.19 -35.05 -0.86
CA ILE A 30 -14.15 -34.02 -0.95
C ILE A 30 -14.31 -33.09 0.24
N ALA A 31 -13.45 -33.29 1.23
CA ALA A 31 -13.35 -32.43 2.40
C ALA A 31 -12.70 -31.08 2.04
N TYR A 32 -13.09 -30.03 2.75
CA TYR A 32 -12.52 -28.67 2.62
C TYR A 32 -12.64 -28.04 1.22
N ALA A 33 -13.61 -28.47 0.41
CA ALA A 33 -13.97 -27.83 -0.85
C ALA A 33 -14.60 -26.45 -0.58
N SER A 34 -14.19 -25.45 -1.34
CA SER A 34 -14.69 -24.08 -1.23
C SER A 34 -16.02 -23.92 -1.96
N ILE A 35 -16.99 -23.30 -1.31
CA ILE A 35 -18.33 -23.05 -1.86
C ILE A 35 -18.61 -21.56 -1.79
N ALA A 36 -18.79 -20.93 -2.95
CA ALA A 36 -19.08 -19.51 -3.06
C ALA A 36 -20.48 -19.28 -3.61
N ILE A 37 -21.24 -18.39 -2.97
CA ILE A 37 -22.53 -17.90 -3.44
C ILE A 37 -22.30 -16.55 -4.12
N ILE A 38 -22.52 -16.50 -5.42
CA ILE A 38 -22.20 -15.35 -6.27
C ILE A 38 -23.50 -14.74 -6.80
N ASN A 39 -23.64 -13.42 -6.68
CA ASN A 39 -24.76 -12.72 -7.31
C ASN A 39 -24.71 -12.88 -8.83
N ALA A 40 -25.78 -13.39 -9.44
CA ALA A 40 -25.81 -13.73 -10.87
C ALA A 40 -25.75 -12.51 -11.80
N ARG A 41 -25.96 -11.28 -11.31
CA ARG A 41 -25.92 -10.04 -12.10
C ARG A 41 -24.60 -9.27 -11.94
N SER A 42 -24.12 -9.12 -10.71
CA SER A 42 -22.93 -8.33 -10.42
C SER A 42 -21.64 -9.14 -10.33
N SER A 43 -21.72 -10.48 -10.37
CA SER A 43 -20.59 -11.40 -10.18
C SER A 43 -19.84 -11.21 -8.85
N THR A 44 -20.46 -10.51 -7.89
CA THR A 44 -19.92 -10.28 -6.54
C THR A 44 -20.23 -11.48 -5.65
N ILE A 45 -19.26 -11.90 -4.84
CA ILE A 45 -19.47 -12.93 -3.82
C ILE A 45 -20.34 -12.35 -2.71
N MET A 46 -21.41 -13.06 -2.35
CA MET A 46 -22.34 -12.67 -1.30
C MET A 46 -22.01 -13.33 0.02
N THR A 47 -21.71 -14.63 -0.01
CA THR A 47 -21.34 -15.46 1.14
C THR A 47 -20.71 -16.77 0.63
N GLY A 48 -20.26 -17.63 1.53
CA GLY A 48 -19.68 -18.92 1.20
C GLY A 48 -19.31 -19.72 2.44
N GLY A 49 -18.73 -20.90 2.21
CA GLY A 49 -18.24 -21.77 3.25
C GLY A 49 -17.43 -22.91 2.67
N ILE A 50 -17.16 -23.92 3.49
CA ILE A 50 -16.37 -25.08 3.13
C ILE A 50 -17.13 -26.37 3.44
N THR A 51 -16.78 -27.46 2.75
CA THR A 51 -17.24 -28.79 3.13
C THR A 51 -16.52 -29.30 4.37
N ASN A 52 -17.20 -30.10 5.19
CA ASN A 52 -16.64 -30.80 6.35
C ASN A 52 -15.82 -32.05 5.91
N GLU A 53 -15.35 -32.85 6.87
CA GLU A 53 -14.58 -34.08 6.61
C GLU A 53 -15.36 -35.12 5.79
N ASP A 54 -16.69 -35.13 5.89
CA ASP A 54 -17.59 -36.00 5.14
C ASP A 54 -18.03 -35.39 3.79
N GLY A 55 -17.42 -34.26 3.38
CA GLY A 55 -17.73 -33.57 2.13
C GLY A 55 -19.05 -32.79 2.12
N GLU A 56 -19.74 -32.68 3.26
CA GLU A 56 -21.03 -32.00 3.40
C GLU A 56 -20.85 -30.51 3.67
N PHE A 57 -21.80 -29.69 3.21
CA PHE A 57 -21.83 -28.25 3.46
C PHE A 57 -23.23 -27.75 3.80
N ASN A 58 -23.28 -26.65 4.58
CA ASN A 58 -24.50 -25.93 4.88
C ASN A 58 -24.21 -24.43 4.96
N ILE A 59 -24.60 -23.70 3.92
CA ILE A 59 -24.42 -22.25 3.80
C ILE A 59 -25.73 -21.57 4.16
N LYS A 60 -25.71 -20.74 5.21
CA LYS A 60 -26.85 -19.97 5.69
C LYS A 60 -26.66 -18.48 5.38
N GLU A 61 -27.69 -17.69 5.67
CA GLU A 61 -27.67 -16.23 5.54
C GLU A 61 -27.40 -15.73 4.11
N ILE A 62 -27.91 -16.44 3.11
CA ILE A 62 -27.81 -16.03 1.71
C ILE A 62 -28.81 -14.87 1.48
N PRO A 63 -28.36 -13.72 0.94
CA PRO A 63 -29.25 -12.60 0.62
C PRO A 63 -30.34 -13.02 -0.39
N LEU A 64 -31.51 -12.39 -0.35
CA LEU A 64 -32.52 -12.64 -1.40
C LEU A 64 -32.01 -12.21 -2.79
N GLY A 65 -32.45 -12.91 -3.81
CA GLY A 65 -32.09 -12.64 -5.20
C GLY A 65 -31.61 -13.87 -5.97
N ARG A 66 -31.08 -13.62 -7.17
CA ARG A 66 -30.63 -14.67 -8.10
C ARG A 66 -29.13 -14.89 -7.94
N HIS A 67 -28.73 -16.08 -7.50
CA HIS A 67 -27.34 -16.42 -7.22
C HIS A 67 -26.88 -17.66 -7.98
N LYS A 68 -25.59 -17.70 -8.29
CA LYS A 68 -24.88 -18.89 -8.74
C LYS A 68 -24.13 -19.49 -7.55
N ILE A 69 -23.96 -20.81 -7.57
CA ILE A 69 -23.21 -21.53 -6.56
C ILE A 69 -21.98 -22.09 -7.26
N VAL A 70 -20.81 -21.77 -6.74
CA VAL A 70 -19.54 -22.19 -7.32
C VAL A 70 -18.84 -23.09 -6.32
N VAL A 71 -18.47 -24.28 -6.76
CA VAL A 71 -17.72 -25.26 -5.96
C VAL A 71 -16.34 -25.44 -6.57
N GLU A 72 -15.30 -25.25 -5.75
CA GLU A 72 -13.90 -25.31 -6.14
C GLU A 72 -13.07 -26.10 -5.13
N TYR A 73 -12.19 -26.96 -5.65
CA TYR A 73 -11.19 -27.67 -4.86
C TYR A 73 -9.92 -27.86 -5.69
N ILE A 74 -8.76 -27.84 -5.03
CA ILE A 74 -7.46 -27.87 -5.70
C ILE A 74 -7.31 -29.18 -6.48
N GLY A 75 -6.95 -29.09 -7.76
CA GLY A 75 -6.79 -30.25 -8.64
C GLY A 75 -8.09 -30.71 -9.33
N TYR A 76 -9.22 -30.03 -9.09
CA TYR A 76 -10.50 -30.34 -9.70
C TYR A 76 -11.00 -29.20 -10.59
N LYS A 77 -11.85 -29.54 -11.56
CA LYS A 77 -12.51 -28.56 -12.41
C LYS A 77 -13.60 -27.84 -11.58
N LYS A 78 -13.55 -26.51 -11.57
CA LYS A 78 -14.59 -25.64 -11.00
C LYS A 78 -15.96 -26.03 -11.55
N GLN A 79 -16.93 -26.19 -10.65
CA GLN A 79 -18.32 -26.47 -11.00
C GLN A 79 -19.20 -25.27 -10.65
N GLU A 80 -19.91 -24.73 -11.64
CA GLU A 80 -20.93 -23.70 -11.42
C GLU A 80 -22.33 -24.31 -11.50
N LEU A 81 -23.15 -24.06 -10.48
CA LEU A 81 -24.53 -24.52 -10.38
C LEU A 81 -25.50 -23.33 -10.34
N GLY A 82 -26.68 -23.54 -10.91
CA GLY A 82 -27.76 -22.56 -10.95
C GLY A 82 -27.84 -21.82 -12.29
N PRO A 83 -28.41 -20.60 -12.29
CA PRO A 83 -28.71 -19.77 -11.13
C PRO A 83 -29.95 -20.20 -10.33
N PHE A 84 -29.89 -20.07 -9.01
CA PHE A 84 -30.98 -20.30 -8.05
C PHE A 84 -31.60 -18.97 -7.59
N THR A 85 -32.90 -18.96 -7.30
CA THR A 85 -33.63 -17.72 -6.96
C THR A 85 -34.17 -17.80 -5.53
N PHE A 86 -33.53 -17.08 -4.61
CA PHE A 86 -33.89 -17.04 -3.19
C PHE A 86 -34.90 -15.91 -2.96
N LEU A 87 -36.19 -16.26 -2.88
CA LEU A 87 -37.26 -15.30 -2.59
C LEU A 87 -38.33 -15.99 -1.73
N PRO A 88 -38.86 -15.32 -0.68
CA PRO A 88 -39.88 -15.88 0.21
C PRO A 88 -41.32 -15.71 -0.32
N PHE A 89 -41.49 -15.36 -1.60
CA PHE A 89 -42.79 -15.08 -2.21
C PHE A 89 -42.94 -15.79 -3.57
N GLY A 90 -44.15 -16.26 -3.85
CA GLY A 90 -44.48 -17.04 -5.06
C GLY A 90 -44.06 -18.52 -4.94
N ASP A 91 -43.81 -19.16 -6.07
CA ASP A 91 -43.28 -20.55 -6.15
C ASP A 91 -41.76 -20.63 -5.87
N ASN A 92 -41.16 -19.54 -5.38
CA ASN A 92 -39.75 -19.49 -5.06
C ASN A 92 -39.47 -20.11 -3.69
N GLN A 93 -38.24 -20.59 -3.52
CA GLN A 93 -37.79 -21.21 -2.27
C GLN A 93 -36.64 -20.40 -1.68
N THR A 94 -36.58 -20.39 -0.34
CA THR A 94 -35.45 -19.81 0.40
C THR A 94 -34.42 -20.87 0.75
N GLU A 95 -34.68 -22.14 0.46
CA GLU A 95 -33.81 -23.26 0.79
C GLU A 95 -33.64 -24.18 -0.41
N TYR A 96 -32.40 -24.54 -0.74
CA TYR A 96 -32.07 -25.45 -1.83
C TYR A 96 -31.17 -26.58 -1.35
N ASN A 97 -31.61 -27.82 -1.56
CA ASN A 97 -30.79 -29.01 -1.44
C ASN A 97 -30.14 -29.30 -2.79
N LEU A 98 -28.81 -29.28 -2.86
CA LEU A 98 -28.05 -29.61 -4.08
C LEU A 98 -27.70 -31.10 -4.19
N GLU A 99 -28.19 -31.93 -3.26
CA GLU A 99 -27.90 -33.35 -3.16
C GLU A 99 -26.38 -33.60 -3.19
N THR A 100 -25.87 -34.19 -4.28
CA THR A 100 -24.46 -34.51 -4.44
C THR A 100 -23.88 -33.80 -5.66
N ILE A 101 -22.81 -33.05 -5.44
CA ILE A 101 -22.09 -32.30 -6.45
C ILE A 101 -20.79 -33.06 -6.77
N SER A 102 -20.73 -33.65 -7.95
CA SER A 102 -19.55 -34.38 -8.40
C SER A 102 -18.55 -33.45 -9.07
N LEU A 103 -17.32 -33.39 -8.54
CA LEU A 103 -16.20 -32.67 -9.16
C LEU A 103 -15.33 -33.65 -9.95
N SER A 104 -14.97 -33.28 -11.17
CA SER A 104 -14.03 -34.05 -11.99
C SER A 104 -12.61 -33.53 -11.79
N GLN A 105 -11.66 -34.45 -11.60
CA GLN A 105 -10.24 -34.10 -11.55
C GLN A 105 -9.80 -33.44 -12.87
N THR A 106 -8.98 -32.41 -12.75
CA THR A 106 -8.38 -31.74 -13.90
C THR A 106 -7.30 -32.65 -14.47
N THR A 107 -7.63 -33.47 -15.46
CA THR A 107 -6.64 -34.24 -16.22
C THR A 107 -5.82 -33.28 -17.07
N LEU A 108 -4.59 -33.01 -16.65
CA LEU A 108 -3.55 -32.36 -17.44
C LEU A 108 -3.18 -33.25 -18.64
N GLN A 109 -3.91 -33.14 -19.75
CA GLN A 109 -3.33 -33.50 -21.05
C GLN A 109 -2.43 -32.33 -21.48
N MET A 110 -1.13 -32.58 -21.48
CA MET A 110 -0.10 -31.70 -22.02
C MET A 110 -0.21 -31.57 -23.55
N ALA A 111 -1.24 -30.90 -24.03
CA ALA A 111 -1.17 -30.14 -25.28
C ALA A 111 -1.04 -28.69 -24.85
N GLY A 112 0.00 -28.00 -25.33
CA GLY A 112 0.33 -26.63 -24.93
C GLY A 112 -0.90 -25.72 -24.97
N VAL A 113 -1.44 -25.46 -23.78
CA VAL A 113 -2.41 -24.41 -23.51
C VAL A 113 -1.76 -23.64 -22.40
N ASP A 114 -1.33 -22.41 -22.71
CA ASP A 114 -1.03 -21.42 -21.67
C ASP A 114 -2.23 -21.38 -20.75
N VAL A 115 -2.09 -21.94 -19.56
CA VAL A 115 -3.09 -21.81 -18.51
C VAL A 115 -2.95 -20.38 -18.00
N GLU A 116 -3.61 -19.45 -18.67
CA GLU A 116 -3.92 -18.13 -18.11
C GLU A 116 -4.94 -18.32 -16.99
N GLY A 117 -4.50 -18.92 -15.88
CA GLY A 117 -5.26 -18.92 -14.64
C GLY A 117 -5.34 -17.49 -14.13
N GLU A 118 -6.54 -16.91 -14.11
CA GLU A 118 -6.72 -15.57 -13.58
C GLU A 118 -6.31 -15.54 -12.11
N ARG A 119 -5.25 -14.78 -11.80
CA ARG A 119 -4.82 -14.58 -10.42
C ARG A 119 -5.94 -13.88 -9.64
N PRO A 120 -6.36 -14.41 -8.48
CA PRO A 120 -7.38 -13.77 -7.67
C PRO A 120 -6.90 -12.41 -7.16
N LEU A 121 -7.83 -11.46 -7.02
CA LEU A 121 -7.55 -10.09 -6.55
C LEU A 121 -6.89 -10.07 -5.16
N PHE A 122 -7.20 -11.08 -4.32
CA PHE A 122 -6.71 -11.20 -2.96
C PHE A 122 -6.43 -12.67 -2.62
N VAL A 123 -5.28 -12.92 -2.00
CA VAL A 123 -4.92 -14.22 -1.43
C VAL A 123 -4.42 -14.01 -0.02
N GLN A 124 -4.94 -14.78 0.93
CA GLN A 124 -4.41 -14.83 2.29
C GLN A 124 -3.74 -16.18 2.52
N THR A 125 -2.45 -16.14 2.85
CA THR A 125 -1.69 -17.29 3.32
C THR A 125 -1.45 -17.19 4.83
N ALA A 126 -0.84 -18.22 5.42
CA ALA A 126 -0.46 -18.19 6.83
C ALA A 126 0.58 -17.09 7.16
N GLU A 127 1.37 -16.68 6.16
CA GLU A 127 2.51 -15.77 6.34
C GLU A 127 2.23 -14.35 5.81
N LYS A 128 1.44 -14.23 4.75
CA LYS A 128 1.24 -12.95 4.05
C LYS A 128 -0.15 -12.80 3.45
N ARG A 129 -0.57 -11.55 3.32
CA ARG A 129 -1.74 -11.13 2.54
C ARG A 129 -1.27 -10.56 1.23
N ILE A 130 -1.73 -11.09 0.10
CA ILE A 130 -1.31 -10.72 -1.25
C ILE A 130 -2.49 -10.03 -1.94
N PHE A 131 -2.26 -8.83 -2.44
CA PHE A 131 -3.24 -8.03 -3.17
C PHE A 131 -2.75 -7.88 -4.61
N ASN A 132 -3.49 -8.46 -5.55
CA ASN A 132 -3.15 -8.36 -6.96
C ASN A 132 -3.57 -6.98 -7.48
N VAL A 133 -2.59 -6.18 -7.89
CA VAL A 133 -2.83 -4.82 -8.36
C VAL A 133 -3.36 -4.81 -9.80
N GLU A 134 -3.07 -5.85 -10.59
CA GLU A 134 -3.47 -5.95 -12.00
C GLU A 134 -4.99 -6.06 -12.20
N LYS A 135 -5.67 -6.77 -11.30
CA LYS A 135 -7.11 -6.99 -11.35
C LYS A 135 -7.92 -5.82 -10.79
N ASN A 136 -7.28 -4.84 -10.16
CA ASN A 136 -7.96 -3.67 -9.64
C ASN A 136 -8.08 -2.58 -10.72
N SER A 137 -9.26 -2.41 -11.31
CA SER A 137 -9.49 -1.35 -12.31
C SER A 137 -9.25 0.08 -11.77
N LEU A 138 -9.21 0.28 -10.45
CA LEU A 138 -8.96 1.58 -9.83
C LEU A 138 -7.46 1.91 -9.70
N SER A 139 -6.56 0.96 -9.93
CA SER A 139 -5.09 1.14 -9.77
C SER A 139 -4.36 1.43 -11.08
N THR A 140 -5.04 1.44 -12.24
CA THR A 140 -4.40 1.59 -13.57
C THR A 140 -3.90 3.00 -13.86
N GLY A 141 -4.30 4.00 -13.06
CA GLY A 141 -3.72 5.34 -13.07
C GLY A 141 -3.02 5.63 -11.73
N GLY A 142 -1.76 6.05 -11.77
CA GLY A 142 -1.01 6.46 -10.57
C GLY A 142 0.34 5.77 -10.39
N ASN A 143 0.91 5.95 -9.20
CA ASN A 143 2.19 5.38 -8.77
C ASN A 143 2.01 4.41 -7.59
N ALA A 144 3.08 3.78 -7.11
CA ALA A 144 3.00 2.80 -6.04
C ALA A 144 2.35 3.33 -4.75
N ILE A 145 2.45 4.63 -4.45
CA ILE A 145 1.73 5.24 -3.32
C ILE A 145 0.21 5.13 -3.52
N ASP A 146 -0.27 5.41 -4.73
CA ASP A 146 -1.69 5.31 -5.07
C ASP A 146 -2.18 3.85 -5.00
N ALA A 147 -1.34 2.89 -5.41
CA ALA A 147 -1.64 1.47 -5.27
C ALA A 147 -1.69 1.05 -3.79
N LEU A 148 -0.76 1.54 -2.96
CA LEU A 148 -0.73 1.27 -1.51
C LEU A 148 -1.97 1.81 -0.79
N ARG A 149 -2.50 2.98 -1.20
CA ARG A 149 -3.75 3.55 -0.66
C ARG A 149 -4.97 2.64 -0.82
N GLN A 150 -4.93 1.70 -1.78
CA GLN A 150 -6.03 0.78 -2.07
C GLN A 150 -5.94 -0.53 -1.29
N VAL A 151 -4.86 -0.74 -0.53
CA VAL A 151 -4.62 -1.98 0.21
C VAL A 151 -5.19 -1.88 1.64
N PRO A 152 -6.13 -2.76 2.03
CA PRO A 152 -6.70 -2.77 3.38
C PRO A 152 -5.66 -2.88 4.50
N GLY A 153 -5.72 -1.92 5.43
CA GLY A 153 -4.86 -1.84 6.61
C GLY A 153 -3.55 -1.08 6.38
N ILE A 154 -3.28 -0.64 5.14
CA ILE A 154 -2.25 0.36 4.83
C ILE A 154 -2.93 1.74 4.79
N GLU A 155 -2.31 2.69 5.47
CA GLU A 155 -2.75 4.09 5.46
C GLU A 155 -1.60 4.94 4.92
N VAL A 156 -1.94 5.88 4.04
CA VAL A 156 -0.99 6.84 3.49
C VAL A 156 -1.50 8.24 3.82
N ASP A 157 -0.68 9.03 4.52
CA ASP A 157 -1.04 10.40 4.89
C ASP A 157 -0.94 11.37 3.68
N PRO A 158 -1.33 12.65 3.83
CA PRO A 158 -1.18 13.66 2.78
C PRO A 158 0.28 13.96 2.40
N ASP A 159 1.23 13.62 3.27
CA ASP A 159 2.67 13.73 3.04
C ASP A 159 3.25 12.43 2.44
N ASP A 160 2.40 11.53 1.93
CA ASP A 160 2.75 10.21 1.36
C ASP A 160 3.56 9.28 2.27
N ASN A 161 3.50 9.47 3.58
CA ASN A 161 4.08 8.51 4.53
C ASN A 161 3.17 7.30 4.64
N VAL A 162 3.77 6.12 4.53
CA VAL A 162 3.07 4.84 4.60
C VAL A 162 3.09 4.32 6.03
N SER A 163 1.93 3.88 6.52
CA SER A 163 1.76 3.24 7.82
C SER A 163 0.91 1.98 7.69
N LEU A 164 1.10 1.04 8.62
CA LEU A 164 0.39 -0.24 8.65
C LEU A 164 -0.31 -0.35 10.00
N ARG A 165 -1.65 -0.45 9.99
CA ARG A 165 -2.49 -0.51 11.20
C ARG A 165 -2.18 0.61 12.20
N GLY A 166 -1.97 1.83 11.70
CA GLY A 166 -1.68 3.02 12.51
C GLY A 166 -0.23 3.16 13.01
N SER A 167 0.67 2.24 12.67
CA SER A 167 2.08 2.34 13.00
C SER A 167 2.92 2.73 11.78
N SER A 168 3.75 3.76 11.93
CA SER A 168 4.71 4.21 10.91
C SER A 168 6.00 3.39 10.88
N LYS A 169 6.20 2.46 11.83
CA LYS A 169 7.35 1.55 11.85
C LYS A 169 7.09 0.35 10.94
N VAL A 170 7.24 0.55 9.64
CA VAL A 170 6.99 -0.49 8.62
C VAL A 170 8.22 -0.70 7.76
N ASN A 171 8.56 -1.96 7.45
CA ASN A 171 9.58 -2.25 6.46
C ASN A 171 8.97 -2.19 5.06
N LEU A 172 9.54 -1.39 4.17
CA LEU A 172 9.17 -1.38 2.76
C LEU A 172 10.21 -2.12 1.93
N MET A 173 9.71 -3.02 1.08
CA MET A 173 10.49 -3.82 0.16
C MET A 173 9.94 -3.70 -1.25
N ILE A 174 10.83 -3.81 -2.24
CA ILE A 174 10.49 -3.94 -3.66
C ILE A 174 11.17 -5.20 -4.16
N ASP A 175 10.40 -6.15 -4.71
CA ASP A 175 10.87 -7.49 -5.10
C ASP A 175 11.69 -8.18 -3.99
N GLY A 176 11.25 -8.07 -2.74
CA GLY A 176 11.91 -8.66 -1.57
C GLY A 176 13.21 -7.97 -1.13
N LYS A 177 13.62 -6.87 -1.79
CA LYS A 177 14.79 -6.08 -1.41
C LYS A 177 14.37 -4.86 -0.58
N PRO A 178 15.03 -4.59 0.56
CA PRO A 178 14.75 -3.40 1.36
C PRO A 178 14.88 -2.12 0.52
N SER A 179 13.84 -1.28 0.52
CA SER A 179 13.83 -0.02 -0.23
C SER A 179 14.91 0.96 0.27
N SER A 180 15.43 0.78 1.48
CA SER A 180 16.57 1.52 2.04
C SER A 180 17.88 1.27 1.27
N ILE A 181 18.05 0.07 0.70
CA ILE A 181 19.23 -0.30 -0.11
C ILE A 181 19.15 0.32 -1.51
N ALA A 182 17.94 0.62 -2.00
CA ALA A 182 17.68 1.14 -3.35
C ALA A 182 17.88 2.66 -3.54
N GLY A 183 18.35 3.41 -2.53
CA GLY A 183 19.00 4.69 -2.83
C GLY A 183 18.55 5.96 -2.10
N GLY A 184 17.64 5.93 -1.12
CA GLY A 184 17.19 7.14 -0.39
C GLY A 184 15.72 7.42 -0.59
N ASP A 185 15.17 8.28 0.29
CA ASP A 185 13.76 8.67 0.43
C ASP A 185 12.75 7.70 -0.22
N VAL A 186 12.34 6.68 0.54
CA VAL A 186 11.42 5.61 0.10
C VAL A 186 10.18 6.18 -0.61
N LYS A 187 9.69 7.34 -0.16
CA LYS A 187 8.59 8.07 -0.79
C LYS A 187 8.86 8.38 -2.26
N SER A 188 10.00 8.99 -2.56
CA SER A 188 10.40 9.38 -3.92
C SER A 188 10.56 8.15 -4.85
N LEU A 189 10.98 7.01 -4.30
CA LEU A 189 11.10 5.75 -5.04
C LEU A 189 9.71 5.14 -5.34
N LEU A 190 8.81 5.11 -4.36
CA LEU A 190 7.44 4.61 -4.56
C LEU A 190 6.68 5.47 -5.59
N GLN A 191 6.85 6.78 -5.55
CA GLN A 191 6.27 7.69 -6.54
C GLN A 191 6.79 7.47 -7.97
N SER A 192 7.99 6.89 -8.13
CA SER A 192 8.56 6.62 -9.46
C SER A 192 8.09 5.32 -10.08
N ILE A 193 7.49 4.42 -9.30
CA ILE A 193 7.02 3.12 -9.79
C ILE A 193 5.58 3.31 -10.25
N PRO A 194 5.29 3.19 -11.56
CA PRO A 194 3.91 3.23 -12.04
C PRO A 194 3.13 2.04 -11.48
N SER A 195 1.88 2.27 -11.03
CA SER A 195 1.01 1.19 -10.53
C SER A 195 0.81 0.08 -11.57
N ALA A 196 0.83 0.43 -12.85
CA ALA A 196 0.75 -0.51 -13.98
C ALA A 196 1.90 -1.53 -14.04
N ASN A 197 3.02 -1.27 -13.35
CA ASN A 197 4.18 -2.16 -13.27
C ASN A 197 4.17 -3.05 -12.03
N ILE A 198 3.23 -2.85 -11.11
CA ILE A 198 3.07 -3.64 -9.90
C ILE A 198 2.21 -4.85 -10.23
N ALA A 199 2.70 -6.04 -9.90
CA ALA A 199 1.92 -7.27 -9.98
C ALA A 199 1.09 -7.41 -8.70
N ASP A 200 1.76 -7.41 -7.54
CA ASP A 200 1.16 -7.72 -6.27
C ASP A 200 1.72 -6.83 -5.14
N ILE A 201 0.91 -6.53 -4.13
CA ILE A 201 1.35 -5.95 -2.87
C ILE A 201 1.16 -6.99 -1.78
N GLU A 202 2.25 -7.34 -1.11
CA GLU A 202 2.27 -8.34 -0.05
C GLU A 202 2.44 -7.66 1.31
N VAL A 203 1.56 -8.01 2.25
CA VAL A 203 1.57 -7.48 3.61
C VAL A 203 1.79 -8.62 4.59
N MET A 204 2.91 -8.53 5.31
CA MET A 204 3.31 -9.46 6.35
C MET A 204 3.21 -8.77 7.71
N THR A 205 2.19 -9.11 8.50
CA THR A 205 1.96 -8.53 9.84
C THR A 205 2.62 -9.32 10.97
N ASN A 206 3.21 -10.47 10.66
CA ASN A 206 3.98 -11.29 11.60
C ASN A 206 5.24 -11.80 10.89
N PRO A 207 6.19 -10.91 10.55
CA PRO A 207 7.41 -11.34 9.89
C PRO A 207 8.21 -12.26 10.82
N GLY A 208 8.80 -13.33 10.26
CA GLY A 208 9.67 -14.21 11.04
C GLY A 208 10.91 -13.47 11.56
N ALA A 209 11.58 -14.03 12.57
CA ALA A 209 12.71 -13.44 13.31
C ALA A 209 13.90 -12.95 12.43
N LYS A 210 14.00 -13.38 11.17
CA LYS A 210 14.99 -12.91 10.20
C LYS A 210 14.78 -11.44 9.77
N TYR A 211 13.56 -10.91 9.90
CA TYR A 211 13.18 -9.61 9.33
C TYR A 211 12.60 -8.60 10.34
N ASP A 212 12.56 -8.94 11.63
CA ASP A 212 11.90 -8.15 12.68
C ASP A 212 12.92 -7.43 13.59
N PRO A 213 13.29 -6.16 13.31
CA PRO A 213 13.89 -5.30 14.32
C PRO A 213 12.82 -4.84 15.32
N GLU A 214 13.17 -4.80 16.60
CA GLU A 214 12.24 -4.54 17.71
C GLU A 214 11.22 -3.41 17.43
N GLY A 215 9.93 -3.77 17.42
CA GLY A 215 8.81 -2.82 17.41
C GLY A 215 8.30 -2.40 16.03
N MET A 216 8.54 -3.21 14.98
CA MET A 216 7.93 -3.02 13.67
C MET A 216 6.49 -3.55 13.62
N ALA A 217 5.62 -2.88 12.86
CA ALA A 217 4.24 -3.31 12.65
C ALA A 217 4.07 -4.33 11.51
N GLY A 218 5.12 -4.51 10.70
CA GLY A 218 5.16 -5.50 9.62
C GLY A 218 6.03 -5.09 8.45
N ILE A 219 5.95 -5.88 7.38
CA ILE A 219 6.63 -5.68 6.10
C ILE A 219 5.59 -5.51 5.01
N ILE A 220 5.79 -4.51 4.16
CA ILE A 220 5.07 -4.31 2.91
C ILE A 220 6.06 -4.56 1.77
N ASN A 221 5.79 -5.58 0.96
CA ASN A 221 6.59 -5.90 -0.21
C ASN A 221 5.80 -5.61 -1.48
N ILE A 222 6.37 -4.79 -2.36
CA ILE A 222 5.80 -4.46 -3.67
C ILE A 222 6.46 -5.37 -4.69
N VAL A 223 5.68 -6.30 -5.23
CA VAL A 223 6.12 -7.26 -6.24
C VAL A 223 5.81 -6.69 -7.60
N LEU A 224 6.83 -6.58 -8.44
CA LEU A 224 6.71 -6.03 -9.77
C LEU A 224 6.39 -7.12 -10.79
N LYS A 225 5.81 -6.73 -11.93
CA LYS A 225 5.55 -7.65 -13.05
C LYS A 225 6.89 -8.11 -13.66
N GLU A 226 7.01 -9.42 -13.91
CA GLU A 226 8.15 -9.97 -14.64
C GLU A 226 8.37 -9.25 -15.98
N ASN A 227 9.63 -8.98 -16.33
CA ASN A 227 10.07 -8.25 -17.52
C ASN A 227 9.68 -6.77 -17.66
N LYS A 228 8.93 -6.15 -16.73
CA LYS A 228 8.52 -4.73 -16.88
C LYS A 228 9.39 -3.69 -16.17
N PHE A 229 10.34 -4.11 -15.35
CA PHE A 229 11.39 -3.20 -14.87
C PHE A 229 12.60 -3.16 -15.81
N ALA A 230 12.73 -4.10 -16.76
CA ALA A 230 13.76 -4.03 -17.78
C ALA A 230 13.47 -2.84 -18.72
N GLY A 231 14.40 -1.90 -18.77
CA GLY A 231 14.25 -0.66 -19.51
C GLY A 231 14.63 0.56 -18.68
N LEU A 232 14.34 1.73 -19.25
CA LEU A 232 14.60 3.03 -18.66
C LEU A 232 13.36 3.53 -17.93
N ASN A 233 13.50 3.88 -16.65
CA ASN A 233 12.47 4.58 -15.90
C ASN A 233 13.07 5.76 -15.14
N GLY A 234 12.24 6.71 -14.74
CA GLY A 234 12.70 7.87 -14.04
C GLY A 234 11.56 8.78 -13.62
N ASN A 235 11.88 9.73 -12.75
CA ASN A 235 10.96 10.79 -12.35
C ASN A 235 11.70 12.13 -12.31
N VAL A 236 10.90 13.19 -12.30
CA VAL A 236 11.35 14.54 -11.99
C VAL A 236 10.36 15.09 -10.97
N ASN A 237 10.88 15.53 -9.84
CA ASN A 237 10.13 16.15 -8.77
C ASN A 237 10.54 17.60 -8.64
N THR A 238 9.56 18.49 -8.56
CA THR A 238 9.77 19.91 -8.35
C THR A 238 8.78 20.40 -7.30
N GLY A 239 9.18 21.35 -6.49
CA GLY A 239 8.35 21.85 -5.41
C GLY A 239 8.84 23.17 -4.85
N GLY A 240 7.94 23.83 -4.14
CA GLY A 240 8.23 25.06 -3.42
C GLY A 240 7.35 25.18 -2.19
N ASP A 241 7.84 25.90 -1.19
CA ASP A 241 7.13 26.15 0.06
C ASP A 241 6.72 27.63 0.21
N SER A 242 5.85 27.90 1.18
CA SER A 242 5.33 29.23 1.48
C SER A 242 6.38 30.21 2.01
N GLN A 243 7.56 29.72 2.41
CA GLN A 243 8.69 30.55 2.85
C GLN A 243 9.66 30.86 1.69
N GLY A 244 9.39 30.35 0.49
CA GLY A 244 10.20 30.54 -0.71
C GLY A 244 11.34 29.53 -0.85
N GLY A 245 11.33 28.44 -0.08
CA GLY A 245 12.19 27.29 -0.34
C GLY A 245 11.77 26.56 -1.62
N THR A 246 12.73 25.96 -2.31
CA THR A 246 12.51 25.23 -3.57
C THR A 246 13.22 23.89 -3.56
N ASN A 247 12.70 22.93 -4.31
CA ASN A 247 13.35 21.67 -4.58
C ASN A 247 13.18 21.26 -6.04
N LEU A 248 14.24 20.73 -6.62
CA LEU A 248 14.24 20.08 -7.92
C LEU A 248 15.08 18.82 -7.80
N SER A 249 14.49 17.66 -8.04
CA SER A 249 15.20 16.40 -8.12
C SER A 249 14.75 15.60 -9.31
N GLY A 250 15.63 14.73 -9.78
CA GLY A 250 15.33 13.79 -10.83
C GLY A 250 16.11 12.51 -10.60
N GLN A 251 15.49 11.40 -10.94
CA GLN A 251 16.15 10.11 -10.91
C GLN A 251 15.89 9.37 -12.20
N VAL A 252 16.92 8.68 -12.67
CA VAL A 252 16.85 7.81 -13.83
C VAL A 252 17.46 6.48 -13.44
N ASN A 253 16.75 5.40 -13.73
CA ASN A 253 17.16 4.05 -13.49
C ASN A 253 17.03 3.23 -14.78
N TYR A 254 18.08 2.51 -15.12
CA TYR A 254 18.12 1.59 -16.24
C TYR A 254 18.41 0.19 -15.74
N ARG A 255 17.42 -0.70 -15.89
CA ARG A 255 17.54 -2.10 -15.46
C ARG A 255 17.46 -3.04 -16.65
N THR A 256 18.17 -4.14 -16.56
CA THR A 256 18.12 -5.28 -17.47
C THR A 256 17.99 -6.56 -16.64
N THR A 257 17.95 -7.72 -17.30
CA THR A 257 17.97 -9.02 -16.62
C THR A 257 19.29 -9.32 -15.91
N SER A 258 20.40 -8.69 -16.32
CA SER A 258 21.74 -8.96 -15.79
C SER A 258 22.30 -7.84 -14.91
N PHE A 259 21.81 -6.61 -15.04
CA PHE A 259 22.28 -5.50 -14.22
C PHE A 259 21.26 -4.38 -14.05
N ASN A 260 21.46 -3.54 -13.04
CA ASN A 260 20.73 -2.30 -12.79
C ASN A 260 21.73 -1.15 -12.60
N SER A 261 21.42 0.02 -13.14
CA SER A 261 22.19 1.24 -12.92
C SER A 261 21.26 2.42 -12.69
N PHE A 262 21.62 3.30 -11.76
CA PHE A 262 20.81 4.49 -11.49
C PHE A 262 21.66 5.73 -11.23
N ILE A 263 21.05 6.87 -11.51
CA ILE A 263 21.55 8.19 -11.14
C ILE A 263 20.40 8.99 -10.55
N ASN A 264 20.66 9.66 -9.44
CA ASN A 264 19.74 10.55 -8.76
C ASN A 264 20.45 11.87 -8.46
N LEU A 265 19.81 12.95 -8.92
CA LEU A 265 20.30 14.31 -8.81
C LEU A 265 19.25 15.11 -8.07
N GLY A 266 19.65 15.88 -7.06
CA GLY A 266 18.73 16.70 -6.29
C GLY A 266 19.39 18.01 -5.93
N MET A 267 18.70 19.11 -6.17
CA MET A 267 19.03 20.43 -5.66
C MET A 267 17.86 20.94 -4.84
N ASN A 268 18.13 21.42 -3.64
CA ASN A 268 17.11 21.98 -2.77
C ASN A 268 17.65 23.22 -2.08
N GLU A 269 16.86 24.27 -2.06
CA GLU A 269 17.13 25.48 -1.31
C GLU A 269 16.11 25.60 -0.20
N ARG A 270 16.55 25.40 1.04
CA ARG A 270 15.66 25.56 2.19
C ARG A 270 15.78 26.99 2.70
N LYS A 271 14.64 27.61 2.99
CA LYS A 271 14.57 28.90 3.67
C LYS A 271 13.74 28.76 4.93
N ARG A 272 14.30 29.18 6.06
CA ARG A 272 13.65 29.19 7.37
C ARG A 272 13.65 30.61 7.88
N ILE A 273 12.47 31.20 7.88
CA ILE A 273 12.24 32.53 8.43
C ILE A 273 11.57 32.33 9.79
N SER A 274 12.19 32.85 10.84
CA SER A 274 11.64 32.85 12.19
C SER A 274 11.60 34.28 12.71
N SER A 275 10.47 34.66 13.29
CA SER A 275 10.33 35.89 14.05
C SER A 275 9.88 35.56 15.47
N GLY A 276 10.29 36.36 16.43
CA GLY A 276 9.97 36.17 17.84
C GLY A 276 9.86 37.52 18.53
N ASN A 277 8.86 37.66 19.39
CA ASN A 277 8.72 38.78 20.29
C ASN A 277 8.74 38.25 21.73
N SER A 278 9.49 38.91 22.61
CA SER A 278 9.60 38.57 24.02
C SER A 278 9.55 39.84 24.86
N LEU A 279 8.47 40.00 25.61
CA LEU A 279 8.33 41.01 26.64
C LEU A 279 8.54 40.36 28.01
N ARG A 280 9.51 40.85 28.77
CA ARG A 280 9.79 40.39 30.13
C ARG A 280 9.76 41.56 31.09
N THR A 281 8.79 41.54 32.01
CA THR A 281 8.71 42.49 33.12
C THR A 281 9.28 41.85 34.39
N MET A 282 10.11 42.59 35.10
CA MET A 282 10.71 42.21 36.38
C MET A 282 10.37 43.30 37.39
N ASP A 283 9.47 42.97 38.32
CA ASP A 283 9.06 43.89 39.38
C ASP A 283 9.94 43.71 40.61
N PHE A 284 10.60 44.79 41.02
CA PHE A 284 11.37 44.88 42.25
C PHE A 284 10.65 45.81 43.24
N ALA A 285 11.01 45.73 44.52
CA ALA A 285 10.35 46.50 45.58
C ALA A 285 10.41 48.03 45.38
N THR A 286 11.36 48.54 44.59
CA THR A 286 11.61 49.98 44.40
C THR A 286 11.52 50.45 42.95
N PHE A 287 11.46 49.54 41.98
CA PHE A 287 11.31 49.86 40.56
C PHE A 287 10.83 48.64 39.79
N SER A 288 10.27 48.87 38.60
CA SER A 288 9.99 47.82 37.62
C SER A 288 10.99 47.95 36.46
N ASN A 289 11.42 46.83 35.91
CA ASN A 289 12.19 46.80 34.68
C ASN A 289 11.42 46.01 33.60
N SER A 290 11.33 46.56 32.39
CA SER A 290 10.78 45.86 31.23
C SER A 290 11.83 45.69 30.15
N LEU A 291 12.02 44.44 29.70
CA LEU A 291 12.85 44.06 28.58
C LEU A 291 11.97 43.63 27.40
N ASP A 292 11.98 44.41 26.32
CA ASP A 292 11.28 44.10 25.08
C ASP A 292 12.30 43.67 24.01
N GLN A 293 12.13 42.47 23.47
CA GLN A 293 13.02 41.88 22.49
C GLN A 293 12.27 41.41 21.25
N VAL A 294 12.67 41.94 20.10
CA VAL A 294 12.21 41.47 18.78
C VAL A 294 13.38 40.81 18.08
N SER A 295 13.21 39.55 17.69
CA SER A 295 14.20 38.78 16.96
C SER A 295 13.67 38.34 15.60
N GLU A 296 14.47 38.49 14.58
CA GLU A 296 14.25 37.91 13.26
C GLU A 296 15.47 37.09 12.87
N SER A 297 15.25 35.89 12.34
CA SER A 297 16.31 35.07 11.79
C SER A 297 15.89 34.48 10.45
N ASN A 298 16.78 34.53 9.48
CA ASN A 298 16.67 33.84 8.21
C ASN A 298 17.84 32.87 8.10
N SER A 299 17.54 31.57 8.03
CA SER A 299 18.56 30.55 7.80
C SER A 299 18.18 29.66 6.65
N GLY A 300 19.16 29.21 5.90
CA GLY A 300 18.87 28.46 4.69
C GLY A 300 20.09 28.16 3.88
N GLY A 301 19.86 27.75 2.65
CA GLY A 301 20.90 27.64 1.65
C GLY A 301 20.74 26.44 0.74
N PRO A 302 21.46 26.46 -0.39
CA PRO A 302 21.37 25.44 -1.40
C PRO A 302 22.11 24.18 -0.95
N ASN A 303 21.50 23.05 -1.24
CA ASN A 303 22.12 21.74 -1.11
C ASN A 303 21.96 21.01 -2.43
N LEU A 304 23.09 20.54 -2.96
CA LEU A 304 23.17 19.66 -4.11
C LEU A 304 23.51 18.26 -3.61
N PHE A 305 22.83 17.26 -4.16
CA PHE A 305 23.07 15.85 -3.92
C PHE A 305 23.13 15.13 -5.26
N VAL A 306 24.11 14.25 -5.36
CA VAL A 306 24.28 13.31 -6.45
C VAL A 306 24.45 11.94 -5.83
N LYS A 307 23.66 10.99 -6.28
CA LYS A 307 23.89 9.59 -5.98
C LYS A 307 23.82 8.79 -7.26
N THR A 308 24.57 7.71 -7.27
CA THR A 308 24.57 6.77 -8.37
C THR A 308 24.94 5.40 -7.83
N GLY A 309 24.50 4.36 -8.52
CA GLY A 309 24.86 3.00 -8.17
C GLY A 309 24.71 2.05 -9.33
N PHE A 310 25.37 0.92 -9.19
CA PHE A 310 25.34 -0.18 -10.13
C PHE A 310 25.14 -1.48 -9.35
N GLU A 311 24.30 -2.35 -9.87
CA GLU A 311 24.01 -3.67 -9.32
C GLU A 311 24.11 -4.71 -10.43
N TYR A 312 24.83 -5.81 -10.18
CA TYR A 312 24.94 -6.96 -11.06
C TYR A 312 24.19 -8.14 -10.48
N PHE A 313 23.32 -8.76 -11.27
CA PHE A 313 22.54 -9.94 -10.88
C PHE A 313 23.34 -11.20 -11.23
N ILE A 314 23.73 -11.98 -10.22
CA ILE A 314 24.42 -13.26 -10.40
C ILE A 314 23.38 -14.34 -10.70
N ASP A 315 22.29 -14.36 -9.94
CA ASP A 315 21.10 -15.18 -10.14
C ASP A 315 19.85 -14.42 -9.58
N PRO A 316 18.61 -14.91 -9.79
CA PRO A 316 17.40 -14.21 -9.32
C PRO A 316 17.35 -13.95 -7.81
N SER A 317 18.13 -14.68 -7.01
CA SER A 317 18.22 -14.57 -5.56
C SER A 317 19.51 -13.91 -5.05
N GLN A 318 20.52 -13.69 -5.90
CA GLN A 318 21.82 -13.14 -5.53
C GLN A 318 22.26 -11.99 -6.44
N SER A 319 22.69 -10.88 -5.83
CA SER A 319 23.22 -9.74 -6.55
C SER A 319 24.34 -9.02 -5.78
N LEU A 320 25.19 -8.32 -6.51
CA LEU A 320 26.24 -7.47 -5.97
C LEU A 320 25.96 -6.02 -6.37
N ALA A 321 25.86 -5.12 -5.39
CA ALA A 321 25.59 -3.71 -5.61
C ALA A 321 26.68 -2.80 -5.03
N ILE A 322 27.00 -1.74 -5.76
CA ILE A 322 27.84 -0.63 -5.31
C ILE A 322 27.10 0.68 -5.54
N SER A 323 27.16 1.59 -4.58
CA SER A 323 26.59 2.93 -4.74
C SER A 323 27.45 3.99 -4.06
N THR A 324 27.44 5.18 -4.64
CA THR A 324 28.18 6.34 -4.18
C THR A 324 27.22 7.50 -4.03
N THR A 325 27.35 8.22 -2.91
CA THR A 325 26.57 9.42 -2.62
C THR A 325 27.52 10.58 -2.35
N ILE A 326 27.28 11.70 -3.02
CA ILE A 326 28.00 12.96 -2.84
C ILE A 326 26.97 14.03 -2.55
N SER A 327 27.15 14.78 -1.48
CA SER A 327 26.31 15.93 -1.15
C SER A 327 27.18 17.12 -0.81
N ASN A 328 26.80 18.28 -1.34
CA ASN A 328 27.43 19.55 -1.04
C ASN A 328 26.33 20.58 -0.73
N GLY A 329 26.35 21.11 0.48
CA GLY A 329 25.36 22.09 0.91
C GLY A 329 26.02 23.17 1.74
N ASN A 330 25.67 24.42 1.42
CA ASN A 330 26.08 25.57 2.20
C ASN A 330 24.88 26.06 2.99
N ARG A 331 25.08 26.28 4.28
CA ARG A 331 24.06 26.86 5.15
C ARG A 331 24.52 28.23 5.61
N THR A 332 23.71 29.24 5.36
CA THR A 332 23.87 30.58 5.93
C THR A 332 22.77 30.83 6.95
N SER A 333 23.10 31.62 7.96
CA SER A 333 22.17 32.02 9.01
C SER A 333 22.43 33.47 9.41
N ASP A 334 21.47 34.33 9.09
CA ASP A 334 21.47 35.72 9.51
C ASP A 334 20.38 35.94 10.55
N GLY A 335 20.70 36.66 11.62
CA GLY A 335 19.80 36.97 12.71
C GLY A 335 20.00 38.41 13.20
N THR A 336 18.90 39.13 13.38
CA THR A 336 18.90 40.45 14.03
C THR A 336 18.03 40.39 15.27
N THR A 337 18.53 40.91 16.38
CA THR A 337 17.79 41.06 17.63
C THR A 337 17.84 42.51 18.06
N SER A 338 16.68 43.15 18.15
CA SER A 338 16.51 44.46 18.75
C SER A 338 16.08 44.29 20.21
N THR A 339 16.66 45.07 21.11
CA THR A 339 16.35 44.99 22.54
C THR A 339 16.21 46.40 23.12
N ILE A 340 15.08 46.62 23.80
CA ILE A 340 14.78 47.84 24.54
C ILE A 340 14.65 47.45 26.02
N ASP A 341 15.52 48.00 26.86
CA ASP A 341 15.56 47.77 28.31
C ASP A 341 15.14 49.08 28.99
N SER A 342 13.98 49.05 29.67
CA SER A 342 13.33 50.22 30.28
C SER A 342 13.30 50.09 31.81
N GLY A 343 14.15 50.87 32.49
CA GLY A 343 14.41 50.83 33.94
C GLY A 343 15.52 51.81 34.36
N PRO A 344 16.02 51.78 35.61
CA PRO A 344 17.10 52.67 36.04
C PRO A 344 18.37 52.49 35.19
N GLY A 345 18.65 53.46 34.31
CA GLY A 345 19.79 53.43 33.38
C GLY A 345 19.46 52.94 31.97
N ASP A 346 18.21 53.10 31.51
CA ASP A 346 17.66 52.84 30.16
C ASP A 346 18.69 52.64 29.04
N ARG A 347 18.56 51.52 28.33
CA ARG A 347 19.47 51.18 27.23
C ARG A 347 18.73 50.59 26.04
N LYS A 348 19.23 50.90 24.84
CA LYS A 348 18.76 50.33 23.57
C LYS A 348 19.94 49.69 22.86
N PHE A 349 19.77 48.46 22.40
CA PHE A 349 20.81 47.73 21.69
C PHE A 349 20.24 46.96 20.50
N ILE A 350 21.04 46.88 19.44
CA ILE A 350 20.77 46.03 18.27
C ILE A 350 21.95 45.07 18.15
N ARG A 351 21.66 43.77 18.03
CA ARG A 351 22.64 42.73 17.79
C ARG A 351 22.34 42.06 16.44
N THR A 352 23.32 42.09 15.55
CA THR A 352 23.28 41.33 14.29
C THR A 352 24.26 40.16 14.40
N THR A 353 23.84 38.98 13.98
CA THR A 353 24.63 37.74 13.96
C THR A 353 24.52 37.16 12.55
N SER A 354 25.64 36.96 11.87
CA SER A 354 25.72 36.31 10.55
C SER A 354 26.66 35.12 10.64
N GLY A 355 26.28 33.98 10.10
CA GLY A 355 27.03 32.72 10.21
C GLY A 355 26.89 31.81 9.01
#